data_AF-A0A355Q3R1-F1
#
_entry.id   AF-A0A355Q3R1-F1
#
_cell.length_a   1.000
_cell.length_b   1.000
_cell.length_c   1.000
_cell.angle_alpha   90.00
_cell.angle_beta   90.00
_cell.angle_gamma   90.00
#
_symmetry.space_group_name_H-M   'P 1'
#
loop_
_entity.id
_entity.type
_entity.pdbx_description
1 polymer ?
#
loop_
_entity_poly.entity_id
_entity_poly.type
_entity_poly.pdbx_seq_one_letter_code
_entity_poly.pdbx_strand_id
1 'polypeptide(L)'
;VEPGNGFLLRNGYTVVFGGWQADVPPTPGLIGMRAPEALDEQGQSIEGRILCWFQEQEAEASQWQMLSHKDHLPHPPADPEEVEAQMFVKDHPNDTGQLIPRDQWRFARRGTAEQEPEPQYVFMESGFQPGRIYELVYTTRGSRVIGLGFATMRDMASFLKYGTNKEGNPCAGSLTRAHAFGQSQSGRFLRTYLYTGINTDESGRQALDGLIPHVA
;
A
#
# COMPACT_ATOMS: atom_id res chain seq x y z
N VAL A 1 20.11 12.51 -1.59
CA VAL A 1 19.15 13.32 -2.37
C VAL A 1 19.52 14.77 -2.17
N GLU A 2 19.90 15.50 -3.23
CA GLU A 2 20.07 16.95 -3.12
C GLU A 2 18.70 17.58 -2.86
N PRO A 3 18.54 18.50 -1.89
CA PRO A 3 17.25 19.03 -1.44
C PRO A 3 16.57 19.98 -2.46
N GLY A 4 16.86 19.81 -3.75
CA GLY A 4 16.54 20.75 -4.80
C GLY A 4 17.22 22.10 -4.59
N ASN A 5 16.76 23.11 -5.30
CA ASN A 5 17.30 24.46 -5.18
C ASN A 5 16.75 25.21 -3.95
N GLY A 6 15.92 24.60 -3.08
CA GLY A 6 15.35 25.24 -1.89
C GLY A 6 14.39 26.41 -2.14
N PHE A 7 13.86 26.56 -3.35
CA PHE A 7 13.00 27.69 -3.73
C PHE A 7 11.80 27.88 -2.78
N LEU A 8 11.06 26.81 -2.48
CA LEU A 8 9.90 26.88 -1.58
C LEU A 8 10.28 27.34 -0.18
N LEU A 9 11.36 26.79 0.39
CA LEU A 9 11.84 27.16 1.73
C LEU A 9 12.25 28.63 1.79
N ARG A 10 12.94 29.14 0.75
CA ARG A 10 13.31 30.57 0.65
C ARG A 10 12.10 31.51 0.50
N ASN A 11 10.96 30.99 0.05
CA ASN A 11 9.70 31.71 -0.03
C ASN A 11 8.80 31.47 1.20
N GLY A 12 9.36 30.95 2.31
CA GLY A 12 8.66 30.79 3.58
C GLY A 12 7.73 29.59 3.67
N TYR A 13 7.78 28.66 2.70
CA TYR A 13 7.01 27.43 2.78
C TYR A 13 7.69 26.38 3.66
N THR A 14 6.89 25.65 4.43
CA THR A 14 7.28 24.37 5.01
C THR A 14 6.81 23.25 4.08
N VAL A 15 7.70 22.30 3.76
CA VAL A 15 7.38 21.14 2.92
C VAL A 15 7.40 19.89 3.79
N VAL A 16 6.33 19.10 3.73
CA VAL A 16 6.17 17.86 4.49
C VAL A 16 5.75 16.74 3.54
N PHE A 17 6.36 15.57 3.71
CA PHE A 17 5.96 14.33 3.05
C PHE A 17 5.31 13.41 4.08
N GLY A 18 4.11 12.93 3.78
CA GLY A 18 3.40 11.96 4.60
C GLY A 18 3.16 10.66 3.82
N GLY A 19 3.46 9.53 4.44
CA GLY A 19 3.13 8.22 3.89
C GLY A 19 1.69 7.83 4.22
N TRP A 20 0.88 7.54 3.21
CA TRP A 20 -0.52 7.10 3.40
C TRP A 20 -0.72 5.58 3.25
N GLN A 21 0.32 4.85 2.83
CA GLN A 21 0.19 3.45 2.42
C GLN A 21 0.75 2.51 3.50
N ALA A 22 0.03 1.41 3.78
CA ALA A 22 0.26 0.55 4.95
C ALA A 22 1.21 -0.63 4.72
N ASP A 23 1.47 -0.96 3.47
CA ASP A 23 2.24 -2.12 3.01
C ASP A 23 3.61 -1.68 2.44
N VAL A 24 4.05 -0.45 2.71
CA VAL A 24 5.40 -0.01 2.37
C VAL A 24 6.40 -0.84 3.20
N PRO A 25 7.39 -1.50 2.57
CA PRO A 25 8.37 -2.28 3.30
C PRO A 25 9.21 -1.38 4.23
N PRO A 26 9.71 -1.91 5.35
CA PRO A 26 10.51 -1.15 6.33
C PRO A 26 11.93 -0.87 5.82
N THR A 27 12.05 -0.28 4.63
CA THR A 27 13.31 0.09 3.98
C THR A 27 13.70 1.51 4.37
N PRO A 28 14.95 1.77 4.79
CA PRO A 28 15.40 3.11 5.12
C PRO A 28 15.11 4.13 4.01
N GLY A 29 14.46 5.24 4.38
CA GLY A 29 14.10 6.32 3.46
C GLY A 29 12.70 6.22 2.85
N LEU A 30 12.01 5.08 2.96
CA LEU A 30 10.59 4.99 2.61
C LEU A 30 9.71 5.49 3.76
N ILE A 31 8.65 6.21 3.42
CA ILE A 31 7.69 6.76 4.38
C ILE A 31 6.35 6.05 4.14
N GLY A 32 5.98 5.18 5.07
CA GLY A 32 4.69 4.48 5.08
C GLY A 32 3.85 4.86 6.30
N MET A 33 2.61 4.42 6.27
CA MET A 33 1.69 4.42 7.40
C MET A 33 1.81 3.09 8.15
N ARG A 34 1.74 3.13 9.49
CA ARG A 34 1.46 1.93 10.28
C ARG A 34 -0.04 1.82 10.49
N ALA A 35 -0.67 0.90 9.77
CA ALA A 35 -2.08 0.59 9.97
C ALA A 35 -2.25 -0.42 11.13
N PRO A 36 -3.34 -0.33 11.90
CA PRO A 36 -3.70 -1.41 12.81
C PRO A 36 -4.07 -2.66 12.02
N GLU A 37 -3.94 -3.80 12.67
CA GLU A 37 -4.47 -5.07 12.20
C GLU A 37 -5.91 -5.23 12.67
N ALA A 38 -6.79 -5.71 11.79
CA ALA A 38 -8.13 -6.13 12.15
C ALA A 38 -8.06 -7.49 12.85
N LEU A 39 -8.64 -7.56 14.04
CA LEU A 39 -8.69 -8.73 14.89
C LEU A 39 -10.13 -9.22 15.04
N ASP A 40 -10.31 -10.50 15.32
CA ASP A 40 -11.61 -11.08 15.67
C ASP A 40 -12.05 -10.70 17.10
N GLU A 41 -13.22 -11.20 17.52
CA GLU A 41 -13.79 -10.92 18.85
C GLU A 41 -12.91 -11.46 20.00
N GLN A 42 -12.02 -12.40 19.72
CA GLN A 42 -11.08 -13.02 20.64
C GLN A 42 -9.70 -12.35 20.62
N GLY A 43 -9.50 -11.35 19.76
CA GLY A 43 -8.24 -10.63 19.60
C GLY A 43 -7.20 -11.34 18.74
N GLN A 44 -7.59 -12.32 17.92
CA GLN A 44 -6.71 -13.04 17.00
C GLN A 44 -6.74 -12.43 15.59
N SER A 45 -5.66 -12.62 14.83
CA SER A 45 -5.59 -12.21 13.42
C SER A 45 -6.67 -12.90 12.60
N ILE A 46 -7.42 -12.11 11.83
CA ILE A 46 -8.48 -12.64 10.95
C ILE A 46 -7.84 -13.44 9.80
N GLU A 47 -8.42 -14.61 9.51
CA GLU A 47 -8.13 -15.38 8.31
C GLU A 47 -9.22 -15.19 7.26
N GLY A 48 -8.84 -15.19 5.98
CA GLY A 48 -9.80 -15.00 4.89
C GLY A 48 -9.23 -15.34 3.52
N ARG A 49 -10.11 -15.71 2.60
CA ARG A 49 -9.75 -15.94 1.20
C ARG A 49 -9.54 -14.60 0.50
N ILE A 50 -8.40 -14.46 -0.18
CA ILE A 50 -8.05 -13.31 -1.00
C ILE A 50 -7.80 -13.74 -2.44
N LEU A 51 -7.92 -12.77 -3.36
CA LEU A 51 -7.47 -12.89 -4.73
C LEU A 51 -6.23 -12.01 -4.90
N CYS A 52 -5.08 -12.62 -5.13
CA CYS A 52 -3.88 -11.94 -5.59
C CYS A 52 -3.75 -12.13 -7.10
N TRP A 53 -3.58 -11.05 -7.86
CA TRP A 53 -3.32 -11.14 -9.29
C TRP A 53 -1.98 -10.51 -9.62
N PHE A 54 -1.30 -11.07 -10.60
CA PHE A 54 -0.01 -10.57 -11.07
C PHE A 54 0.19 -10.88 -12.56
N GLN A 55 1.13 -10.17 -13.16
CA GLN A 55 1.59 -10.36 -14.53
C GLN A 55 3.11 -10.30 -14.52
N GLU A 56 3.75 -11.15 -15.33
CA GLU A 56 5.18 -10.98 -15.60
C GLU A 56 5.38 -9.69 -16.40
N GLN A 57 6.19 -8.79 -15.84
CA GLN A 57 6.44 -7.45 -16.38
C GLN A 57 7.65 -7.44 -17.30
N GLU A 58 8.55 -8.41 -17.16
CA GLU A 58 9.72 -8.56 -17.99
C GLU A 58 9.40 -9.25 -19.32
N ALA A 59 10.31 -9.12 -20.29
CA ALA A 59 10.16 -9.74 -21.60
C ALA A 59 10.33 -11.27 -21.57
N GLU A 60 10.90 -11.81 -20.49
CA GLU A 60 11.17 -13.22 -20.31
C GLU A 60 10.32 -13.80 -19.17
N ALA A 61 9.98 -15.08 -19.27
CA ALA A 61 9.24 -15.76 -18.22
C ALA A 61 10.07 -15.91 -16.94
N SER A 62 9.47 -15.62 -15.78
CA SER A 62 10.07 -15.90 -14.47
C SER A 62 9.42 -17.12 -13.84
N GLN A 63 10.19 -17.95 -13.14
CA GLN A 63 9.63 -19.01 -12.29
C GLN A 63 9.06 -18.49 -10.97
N TRP A 64 9.29 -17.22 -10.64
CA TRP A 64 8.99 -16.63 -9.35
C TRP A 64 8.13 -15.38 -9.51
N GLN A 65 7.04 -15.31 -8.73
CA GLN A 65 6.22 -14.11 -8.62
C GLN A 65 6.00 -13.78 -7.15
N MET A 66 6.13 -12.51 -6.79
CA MET A 66 5.85 -12.06 -5.42
C MET A 66 4.33 -11.99 -5.21
N LEU A 67 3.87 -12.29 -4.00
CA LEU A 67 2.45 -12.18 -3.62
C LEU A 67 2.00 -10.72 -3.39
N SER A 68 2.77 -9.77 -3.91
CA SER A 68 2.51 -8.34 -3.90
C SER A 68 3.15 -7.71 -5.14
N HIS A 69 2.89 -6.43 -5.37
CA HIS A 69 3.48 -5.68 -6.48
C HIS A 69 4.56 -4.76 -5.94
N LYS A 70 5.64 -4.53 -6.69
CA LYS A 70 6.69 -3.53 -6.36
C LYS A 70 7.23 -3.64 -4.93
N ASP A 71 7.49 -4.86 -4.48
CA ASP A 71 8.09 -5.16 -3.16
C ASP A 71 7.29 -4.68 -1.95
N HIS A 72 5.99 -4.40 -2.11
CA HIS A 72 5.11 -4.13 -0.97
C HIS A 72 4.98 -5.35 -0.07
N LEU A 73 4.65 -5.15 1.20
CA LEU A 73 4.43 -6.22 2.16
C LEU A 73 3.24 -7.08 1.70
N PRO A 74 3.45 -8.37 1.38
CA PRO A 74 2.37 -9.22 0.91
C PRO A 74 1.44 -9.64 2.05
N HIS A 75 0.38 -10.34 1.66
CA HIS A 75 -0.45 -11.15 2.53
C HIS A 75 0.05 -12.61 2.42
N PRO A 76 0.82 -13.13 3.39
CA PRO A 76 1.34 -14.49 3.30
C PRO A 76 0.20 -15.52 3.39
N PRO A 77 0.34 -16.71 2.79
CA PRO A 77 -0.66 -17.77 2.94
C PRO A 77 -0.73 -18.23 4.40
N ALA A 78 -1.94 -18.47 4.91
CA ALA A 78 -2.14 -19.03 6.24
C ALA A 78 -1.59 -20.47 6.33
N ASP A 79 -1.68 -21.22 5.22
CA ASP A 79 -1.10 -22.54 5.02
C ASP A 79 -0.42 -22.61 3.63
N PRO A 80 0.92 -22.72 3.56
CA PRO A 80 1.64 -22.86 2.29
C PRO A 80 1.29 -24.14 1.51
N GLU A 81 0.72 -25.14 2.17
CA GLU A 81 0.30 -26.42 1.57
C GLU A 81 -1.22 -26.49 1.33
N GLU A 82 -1.93 -25.36 1.40
CA GLU A 82 -3.38 -25.29 1.21
C GLU A 82 -3.81 -25.97 -0.10
N VAL A 83 -4.56 -27.07 0.01
CA VAL A 83 -5.01 -27.89 -1.13
C VAL A 83 -6.09 -27.19 -1.94
N GLU A 84 -6.91 -26.37 -1.28
CA GLU A 84 -8.02 -25.63 -1.88
C GLU A 84 -7.60 -24.29 -2.52
N ALA A 85 -6.32 -23.94 -2.44
CA ALA A 85 -5.79 -22.76 -3.12
C ALA A 85 -5.80 -22.99 -4.64
N GLN A 86 -6.21 -21.98 -5.42
CA GLN A 86 -6.46 -22.10 -6.85
C GLN A 86 -5.71 -21.02 -7.61
N MET A 87 -5.04 -21.41 -8.70
CA MET A 87 -4.41 -20.47 -9.62
C MET A 87 -5.09 -20.57 -10.98
N PHE A 88 -5.42 -19.43 -11.57
CA PHE A 88 -5.97 -19.32 -12.91
C PHE A 88 -5.05 -18.50 -13.80
N VAL A 89 -5.04 -18.80 -15.09
CA VAL A 89 -4.37 -18.00 -16.12
C VAL A 89 -5.36 -17.52 -17.17
N LYS A 90 -5.24 -16.26 -17.60
CA LYS A 90 -6.09 -15.65 -18.61
C LYS A 90 -5.36 -14.62 -19.46
N ASP A 91 -5.94 -14.29 -20.61
CA ASP A 91 -5.38 -13.35 -21.59
C ASP A 91 -5.93 -11.94 -21.43
N HIS A 92 -7.19 -11.81 -20.99
CA HIS A 92 -7.81 -10.52 -20.73
C HIS A 92 -8.44 -10.44 -19.33
N PRO A 93 -8.53 -9.24 -18.74
CA PRO A 93 -9.05 -9.07 -17.37
C PRO A 93 -10.45 -9.65 -17.14
N ASN A 94 -11.31 -9.63 -18.16
CA ASN A 94 -12.70 -10.05 -18.09
C ASN A 94 -12.94 -11.50 -18.54
N ASP A 95 -11.88 -12.24 -18.90
CA ASP A 95 -12.01 -13.63 -19.33
C ASP A 95 -12.25 -14.56 -18.14
N THR A 96 -12.90 -15.70 -18.43
CA THR A 96 -12.90 -16.83 -17.49
C THR A 96 -11.55 -17.53 -17.59
N GLY A 97 -10.73 -17.46 -16.53
CA GLY A 97 -9.40 -18.05 -16.53
C GLY A 97 -9.40 -19.57 -16.56
N GLN A 98 -8.31 -20.15 -17.07
CA GLN A 98 -8.05 -21.59 -17.05
C GLN A 98 -7.35 -21.96 -15.75
N LEU A 99 -7.86 -22.98 -15.06
CA LEU A 99 -7.25 -23.49 -13.83
C LEU A 99 -5.88 -24.10 -14.13
N ILE A 100 -4.86 -23.64 -13.41
CA ILE A 100 -3.55 -24.29 -13.34
C ILE A 100 -3.60 -25.32 -12.20
N PRO A 101 -3.32 -26.61 -12.48
CA PRO A 101 -3.30 -27.66 -11.47
C PRO A 101 -2.45 -27.30 -10.25
N ARG A 102 -2.96 -27.60 -9.06
CA ARG A 102 -2.37 -27.23 -7.76
C ARG A 102 -0.96 -27.79 -7.56
N ASP A 103 -0.63 -28.92 -8.19
CA ASP A 103 0.67 -29.59 -8.12
C ASP A 103 1.73 -28.95 -9.03
N GLN A 104 1.38 -27.99 -9.90
CA GLN A 104 2.32 -27.29 -10.78
C GLN A 104 2.99 -26.08 -10.13
N TRP A 105 2.45 -25.58 -9.01
CA TRP A 105 2.94 -24.40 -8.33
C TRP A 105 2.91 -24.57 -6.80
N ARG A 106 3.69 -23.76 -6.09
CA ARG A 106 3.73 -23.76 -4.62
C ARG A 106 4.01 -22.37 -4.08
N PHE A 107 3.56 -22.11 -2.86
CA PHE A 107 4.06 -20.99 -2.08
C PHE A 107 5.52 -21.24 -1.69
N ALA A 108 6.35 -20.21 -1.75
CA ALA A 108 7.79 -20.36 -1.61
C ALA A 108 8.46 -19.14 -0.96
N ARG A 109 9.66 -19.39 -0.44
CA ARG A 109 10.62 -18.38 0.00
C ARG A 109 11.73 -18.28 -1.04
N ARG A 110 12.21 -17.07 -1.32
CA ARG A 110 13.44 -16.86 -2.09
C ARG A 110 14.65 -16.73 -1.18
N GLY A 111 14.46 -16.14 -0.01
CA GLY A 111 15.48 -15.97 1.04
C GLY A 111 15.51 -17.11 2.05
N THR A 112 16.36 -16.96 3.06
CA THR A 112 16.38 -17.84 4.23
C THR A 112 15.14 -17.60 5.11
N ALA A 113 14.82 -18.52 6.02
CA ALA A 113 13.70 -18.35 6.95
C ALA A 113 13.88 -17.13 7.89
N GLU A 114 15.12 -16.72 8.16
CA GLU A 114 15.42 -15.52 8.95
C GLU A 114 15.12 -14.23 8.17
N GLN A 115 15.35 -14.24 6.85
CA GLN A 115 15.09 -13.12 5.96
C GLN A 115 13.62 -13.03 5.57
N GLU A 116 12.99 -14.19 5.36
CA GLU A 116 11.61 -14.37 4.94
C GLU A 116 10.91 -15.38 5.87
N PRO A 117 10.43 -14.93 7.05
CA PRO A 117 9.77 -15.83 8.01
C PRO A 117 8.56 -16.54 7.41
N GLU A 118 7.81 -15.83 6.58
CA GLU A 118 6.64 -16.33 5.85
C GLU A 118 6.97 -16.46 4.36
N PRO A 119 6.36 -17.40 3.62
CA PRO A 119 6.51 -17.45 2.17
C PRO A 119 5.83 -16.24 1.53
N GLN A 120 6.60 -15.50 0.73
CA GLN A 120 6.17 -14.25 0.09
C GLN A 120 6.06 -14.37 -1.43
N TYR A 121 6.38 -15.54 -1.97
CA TYR A 121 6.41 -15.81 -3.40
C TYR A 121 5.55 -17.01 -3.75
N VAL A 122 5.20 -17.09 -5.02
CA VAL A 122 4.74 -18.30 -5.67
C VAL A 122 5.78 -18.74 -6.70
N PHE A 123 6.07 -20.04 -6.72
CA PHE A 123 6.98 -20.66 -7.67
C PHE A 123 6.22 -21.61 -8.58
N MET A 124 6.51 -21.55 -9.89
CA MET A 124 5.99 -22.47 -10.89
C MET A 124 7.12 -22.86 -11.84
N GLU A 125 7.42 -24.16 -11.94
CA GLU A 125 8.59 -24.66 -12.69
C GLU A 125 8.54 -24.25 -14.17
N SER A 126 7.34 -24.27 -14.77
CA SER A 126 7.12 -23.88 -16.17
C SER A 126 7.24 -22.37 -16.43
N GLY A 127 7.30 -21.55 -15.39
CA GLY A 127 7.41 -20.10 -15.48
C GLY A 127 6.09 -19.38 -15.78
N PHE A 128 5.98 -18.18 -15.23
CA PHE A 128 4.93 -17.20 -15.49
C PHE A 128 5.25 -16.44 -16.78
N GLN A 129 4.34 -16.51 -17.75
CA GLN A 129 4.57 -16.01 -19.11
C GLN A 129 4.24 -14.51 -19.21
N PRO A 130 5.09 -13.71 -19.88
CA PRO A 130 4.80 -12.31 -20.18
C PRO A 130 3.48 -12.13 -20.92
N GLY A 131 2.73 -11.09 -20.55
CA GLY A 131 1.44 -10.76 -21.16
C GLY A 131 0.26 -11.65 -20.75
N ARG A 132 0.47 -12.64 -19.88
CA ARG A 132 -0.61 -13.42 -19.25
C ARG A 132 -0.96 -12.84 -17.88
N ILE A 133 -2.23 -12.95 -17.49
CA ILE A 133 -2.73 -12.58 -16.17
C ILE A 133 -2.91 -13.84 -15.34
N TYR A 134 -2.28 -13.86 -14.17
CA TYR A 134 -2.42 -14.93 -13.20
C TYR A 134 -3.27 -14.46 -12.02
N GLU A 135 -4.22 -15.29 -11.61
CA GLU A 135 -5.13 -15.04 -10.50
C GLU A 135 -5.01 -16.17 -9.49
N LEU A 136 -4.46 -15.86 -8.32
CA LEU A 136 -4.20 -16.80 -7.23
C LEU A 136 -5.18 -16.52 -6.08
N VAL A 137 -6.05 -17.49 -5.81
CA VAL A 137 -7.01 -17.46 -4.72
C VAL A 137 -6.54 -18.39 -3.61
N TYR A 138 -6.34 -17.86 -2.42
CA TYR A 138 -5.82 -18.61 -1.26
C TYR A 138 -6.25 -17.95 0.05
N THR A 139 -6.13 -18.70 1.14
CA THR A 139 -6.40 -18.20 2.49
C THR A 139 -5.15 -17.52 3.05
N THR A 140 -5.30 -16.27 3.50
CA THR A 140 -4.25 -15.51 4.20
C THR A 140 -4.62 -15.32 5.66
N ARG A 141 -3.62 -14.95 6.48
CA ARG A 141 -3.80 -14.49 7.86
C ARG A 141 -3.38 -13.03 7.98
N GLY A 142 -4.17 -12.28 8.74
CA GLY A 142 -3.92 -10.89 9.07
C GLY A 142 -4.47 -9.94 8.01
N SER A 143 -5.17 -8.91 8.49
CA SER A 143 -5.82 -7.92 7.65
C SER A 143 -5.46 -6.52 8.13
N ARG A 144 -4.60 -5.82 7.38
CA ARG A 144 -4.27 -4.42 7.68
C ARG A 144 -5.51 -3.58 7.39
N VAL A 145 -5.90 -2.71 8.31
CA VAL A 145 -7.03 -1.80 8.09
C VAL A 145 -6.61 -0.73 7.07
N ILE A 146 -7.01 -0.92 5.82
CA ILE A 146 -6.74 0.00 4.71
C ILE A 146 -7.81 1.12 4.69
N GLY A 147 -7.50 2.25 4.04
CA GLY A 147 -8.39 3.41 3.93
C GLY A 147 -8.11 4.51 4.97
N LEU A 148 -7.34 4.20 6.01
CA LEU A 148 -6.89 5.18 7.01
C LEU A 148 -5.91 6.22 6.45
N GLY A 149 -5.35 6.00 5.25
CA GLY A 149 -4.43 6.94 4.61
C GLY A 149 -5.01 8.35 4.45
N PHE A 150 -6.33 8.48 4.21
CA PHE A 150 -6.98 9.78 4.16
C PHE A 150 -6.99 10.47 5.53
N ALA A 151 -7.33 9.73 6.60
CA ALA A 151 -7.27 10.25 7.96
C ALA A 151 -5.83 10.62 8.35
N THR A 152 -4.83 9.82 7.98
CA THR A 152 -3.41 10.14 8.20
C THR A 152 -3.03 11.50 7.60
N MET A 153 -3.41 11.76 6.34
CA MET A 153 -3.09 13.04 5.69
C MET A 153 -3.87 14.21 6.30
N ARG A 154 -5.15 14.00 6.65
CA ARG A 154 -5.98 14.99 7.34
C ARG A 154 -5.38 15.38 8.69
N ASP A 155 -5.09 14.38 9.51
CA ASP A 155 -4.66 14.58 10.90
C ASP A 155 -3.24 15.13 10.96
N MET A 156 -2.35 14.70 10.06
CA MET A 156 -1.03 15.32 9.91
C MET A 156 -1.14 16.81 9.54
N ALA A 157 -1.96 17.16 8.54
CA ALA A 157 -2.15 18.55 8.14
C ALA A 157 -2.80 19.39 9.26
N SER A 158 -3.81 18.84 9.93
CA SER A 158 -4.47 19.48 11.07
C SER A 158 -3.49 19.69 12.23
N PHE A 159 -2.71 18.68 12.61
CA PHE A 159 -1.71 18.78 13.67
C PHE A 159 -0.68 19.87 13.36
N LEU A 160 -0.14 19.90 12.14
CA LEU A 160 0.85 20.92 11.77
C LEU A 160 0.28 22.33 11.79
N LYS A 161 -0.98 22.53 11.37
CA LYS A 161 -1.66 23.84 11.41
C LYS A 161 -2.04 24.29 12.82
N TYR A 162 -2.55 23.38 13.64
CA TYR A 162 -3.28 23.75 14.87
C TYR A 162 -2.64 23.25 16.16
N GLY A 163 -1.75 22.27 16.09
CA GLY A 163 -1.05 21.72 17.25
C GLY A 163 -0.12 22.74 17.90
N THR A 164 0.10 22.57 19.20
CA THR A 164 0.96 23.43 20.03
C THR A 164 2.38 22.89 20.14
N ASN A 165 3.30 23.73 20.59
CA ASN A 165 4.67 23.28 20.94
C ASN A 165 4.67 22.20 22.03
N LYS A 166 3.70 22.21 22.95
CA LYS A 166 3.60 21.21 24.02
C LYS A 166 3.18 19.83 23.50
N GLU A 167 2.42 19.80 22.40
CA GLU A 167 2.03 18.58 21.68
C GLU A 167 3.12 18.13 20.68
N GLY A 168 4.25 18.84 20.63
CA GLY A 168 5.38 18.51 19.76
C GLY A 168 5.24 19.01 18.32
N ASN A 169 4.33 19.95 18.03
CA ASN A 169 4.20 20.50 16.68
C ASN A 169 5.40 21.41 16.35
N PRO A 170 6.27 21.05 15.39
CA PRO A 170 7.42 21.87 15.02
C PRO A 170 7.04 23.17 14.30
N CYS A 171 5.78 23.30 13.87
CA CYS A 171 5.27 24.44 13.12
C CYS A 171 4.24 25.26 13.92
N ALA A 172 4.14 25.06 15.23
CA ALA A 172 3.13 25.70 16.06
C ALA A 172 3.13 27.23 15.89
N GLY A 173 1.97 27.79 15.53
CA GLY A 173 1.80 29.22 15.30
C GLY A 173 2.48 29.78 14.05
N SER A 174 3.13 28.94 13.24
CA SER A 174 3.86 29.37 12.03
C SER A 174 3.06 29.17 10.73
N LEU A 175 2.12 28.23 10.70
CA LEU A 175 1.34 27.92 9.48
C LEU A 175 0.00 28.65 9.47
N THR A 176 -0.28 29.34 8.37
CA THR A 176 -1.59 29.99 8.12
C THR A 176 -2.46 29.20 7.17
N ARG A 177 -1.85 28.41 6.27
CA ARG A 177 -2.53 27.57 5.27
C ARG A 177 -1.75 26.27 5.06
N ALA A 178 -2.46 25.20 4.71
CA ALA A 178 -1.89 23.96 4.20
C ALA A 178 -2.46 23.66 2.81
N HIS A 179 -1.57 23.38 1.87
CA HIS A 179 -1.92 22.95 0.52
C HIS A 179 -1.35 21.56 0.27
N ALA A 180 -2.13 20.67 -0.35
CA ALA A 180 -1.64 19.37 -0.78
C ALA A 180 -1.46 19.35 -2.29
N PHE A 181 -0.33 18.81 -2.74
CA PHE A 181 -0.05 18.53 -4.14
C PHE A 181 0.12 17.02 -4.32
N GLY A 182 -0.40 16.48 -5.41
CA GLY A 182 -0.22 15.08 -5.77
C GLY A 182 -0.25 14.90 -7.28
N GLN A 183 0.63 14.07 -7.80
CA GLN A 183 0.70 13.68 -9.21
C GLN A 183 0.31 12.20 -9.40
N SER A 184 -0.43 11.88 -10.48
CA SER A 184 -0.79 10.50 -10.83
C SER A 184 -1.59 9.82 -9.70
N GLN A 185 -1.10 8.70 -9.15
CA GLN A 185 -1.75 8.00 -8.04
C GLN A 185 -2.02 8.92 -6.83
N SER A 186 -1.07 9.78 -6.49
CA SER A 186 -1.23 10.74 -5.39
C SER A 186 -2.20 11.88 -5.74
N GLY A 187 -2.33 12.23 -7.03
CA GLY A 187 -3.38 13.14 -7.51
C GLY A 187 -4.76 12.51 -7.38
N ARG A 188 -4.91 11.23 -7.76
CA ARG A 188 -6.14 10.46 -7.57
C ARG A 188 -6.51 10.33 -6.11
N PHE A 189 -5.52 10.10 -5.24
CA PHE A 189 -5.72 10.12 -3.79
C PHE A 189 -6.35 11.45 -3.33
N LEU A 190 -5.81 12.61 -3.74
CA LEU A 190 -6.37 13.92 -3.36
C LEU A 190 -7.78 14.14 -3.92
N ARG A 191 -8.05 13.66 -5.15
CA ARG A 191 -9.39 13.72 -5.74
C ARG A 191 -10.39 12.89 -4.94
N THR A 192 -10.02 11.68 -4.52
CA THR A 192 -10.87 10.83 -3.68
C THR A 192 -11.04 11.40 -2.28
N TYR A 193 -9.97 11.95 -1.68
CA TYR A 193 -10.02 12.66 -0.40
C TYR A 193 -11.05 13.80 -0.41
N LEU A 194 -11.10 14.57 -1.50
CA LEU A 194 -12.11 15.61 -1.67
C LEU A 194 -13.52 15.02 -1.80
N TYR A 195 -13.67 13.97 -2.60
CA TYR A 195 -14.96 13.31 -2.85
C TYR A 195 -15.58 12.73 -1.56
N THR A 196 -14.76 12.12 -0.69
CA THR A 196 -15.25 11.56 0.58
C THR A 196 -15.59 12.63 1.62
N GLY A 197 -15.19 13.88 1.40
CA GLY A 197 -15.46 14.98 2.34
C GLY A 197 -14.66 14.92 3.64
N ILE A 198 -13.60 14.10 3.71
CA ILE A 198 -12.83 13.84 4.94
C ILE A 198 -11.85 14.98 5.29
N ASN A 199 -12.13 16.22 4.89
CA ASN A 199 -11.25 17.37 5.12
C ASN A 199 -11.47 18.09 6.47
N THR A 200 -12.38 17.57 7.29
CA THR A 200 -12.71 18.12 8.61
C THR A 200 -12.19 17.17 9.69
N ASP A 201 -11.37 17.70 10.60
CA ASP A 201 -10.83 16.94 11.72
C ASP A 201 -11.90 16.67 12.80
N GLU A 202 -11.54 15.90 13.82
CA GLU A 202 -12.45 15.51 14.91
C GLU A 202 -12.93 16.69 15.78
N SER A 203 -12.27 17.85 15.68
CA SER A 203 -12.68 19.10 16.33
C SER A 203 -13.48 20.03 15.41
N GLY A 204 -13.85 19.58 14.22
CA GLY A 204 -14.62 20.37 13.26
C GLY A 204 -13.80 21.38 12.45
N ARG A 205 -12.46 21.28 12.44
CA ARG A 205 -11.56 22.23 11.76
C ARG A 205 -11.12 21.70 10.39
N GLN A 206 -10.95 22.61 9.45
CA GLN A 206 -10.50 22.29 8.10
C GLN A 206 -9.00 21.96 8.05
N ALA A 207 -8.66 20.74 7.63
CA ALA A 207 -7.27 20.27 7.55
C ALA A 207 -6.49 20.94 6.40
N LEU A 208 -6.97 20.81 5.16
CA LEU A 208 -6.31 21.37 3.96
C LEU A 208 -7.09 22.55 3.39
N ASP A 209 -6.42 23.65 3.10
CA ASP A 209 -6.99 24.89 2.54
C ASP A 209 -7.03 24.87 1.00
N GLY A 210 -6.24 23.99 0.38
CA GLY A 210 -6.30 23.77 -1.07
C GLY A 210 -5.68 22.44 -1.48
N LEU A 211 -6.16 21.92 -2.61
CA LEU A 211 -5.70 20.67 -3.20
C LEU A 211 -5.28 20.94 -4.65
N ILE A 212 -4.14 20.40 -5.05
CA ILE A 212 -3.60 20.48 -6.41
C ILE A 212 -3.45 19.04 -6.93
N PRO A 213 -4.55 18.38 -7.34
CA PRO A 213 -4.50 17.06 -7.96
C PRO A 213 -4.03 17.22 -9.41
N HIS A 214 -2.80 16.84 -9.68
CA HIS A 214 -2.18 16.93 -11.00
C HIS A 214 -2.22 15.55 -11.69
N VAL A 215 -2.76 15.48 -12.92
CA VAL A 215 -2.83 14.23 -13.71
C VAL A 215 -3.48 13.08 -12.90
N ALA A 216 -4.70 13.30 -12.40
CA ALA A 216 -5.40 12.42 -11.44
C ALA A 216 -6.42 11.45 -12.09
#